data_AF-A0A3D3XA43-F1
#
_entry.id   AF-A0A3D3XA43-F1
#
_cell.length_a   1.000
_cell.length_b   1.000
_cell.length_c   1.000
_cell.angle_alpha   90.00
_cell.angle_beta   90.00
_cell.angle_gamma   90.00
#
_symmetry.space_group_name_H-M   'P 1'
#
loop_
_entity.id
_entity.type
_entity.pdbx_description
1 polymer ?
#
loop_
_entity_poly.entity_id
_entity_poly.type
_entity_poly.pdbx_seq_one_letter_code
_entity_poly.pdbx_strand_id
1 'polypeptide(L)'
;MRIRQNPTSLNALRHSGNHFDQVRNSIEKLSSGVKINKGADGPASLIASERLRGRIVGIQQAYNNATQSVSLMQTAEGSLNEVSGILIRLRQL
;
A
#
# COMPACT_ATOMS: atom_id res chain seq x y z
N MET A 1 52.20 12.78 -25.53
CA MET A 1 50.77 13.18 -25.55
C MET A 1 50.18 12.72 -26.89
N ARG A 2 49.33 11.68 -26.91
CA ARG A 2 48.77 11.14 -28.18
C ARG A 2 47.50 11.94 -28.56
N ILE A 3 47.56 12.66 -29.67
CA ILE A 3 46.46 13.52 -30.20
C ILE A 3 45.20 12.72 -30.55
N ARG A 4 45.32 11.40 -30.76
CA ARG A 4 44.22 10.52 -31.21
C ARG A 4 43.15 10.20 -30.15
N GLN A 5 43.48 10.32 -28.87
CA GLN A 5 42.58 9.92 -27.79
C GLN A 5 42.83 10.79 -26.58
N ASN A 6 41.74 11.39 -26.07
CA ASN A 6 41.75 12.26 -24.91
C ASN A 6 41.14 11.51 -23.71
N PRO A 7 41.97 10.82 -22.89
CA PRO A 7 41.47 10.03 -21.78
C PRO A 7 40.84 10.87 -20.66
N THR A 8 41.24 12.14 -20.48
CA THR A 8 40.63 13.02 -19.48
C THR A 8 39.23 13.46 -19.89
N SER A 9 39.02 13.79 -21.17
CA SER A 9 37.69 14.05 -21.74
C SER A 9 36.78 12.82 -21.66
N LEU A 10 37.30 11.63 -21.98
CA LEU A 10 36.54 10.38 -21.86
C LEU A 10 36.16 10.08 -20.40
N ASN A 11 37.04 10.38 -19.45
CA ASN A 11 36.74 10.22 -18.03
C ASN A 11 35.66 11.23 -17.57
N ALA A 12 35.78 12.49 -17.99
CA ALA A 12 34.77 13.51 -17.72
C ALA A 12 33.39 13.14 -18.29
N LEU A 13 33.34 12.57 -19.50
CA LEU A 13 32.10 12.08 -20.11
C LEU A 13 31.49 10.93 -19.30
N ARG A 14 32.30 9.96 -18.84
CA ARG A 14 31.82 8.88 -17.96
C ARG A 14 31.25 9.42 -16.64
N HIS A 15 31.94 10.36 -16.00
CA HIS A 15 31.44 11.00 -14.79
C HIS A 15 30.15 11.78 -15.04
N SER A 16 30.06 12.55 -16.13
CA SER A 16 28.84 13.26 -16.51
C SER A 16 27.65 12.32 -16.75
N GLY A 17 27.87 11.20 -17.45
CA GLY A 17 26.85 10.16 -17.63
C GLY A 17 26.35 9.60 -16.30
N ASN A 18 27.26 9.24 -15.39
CA ASN A 18 26.90 8.76 -14.06
C ASN A 18 26.10 9.80 -13.26
N HIS A 19 26.45 11.09 -13.36
CA HIS A 19 25.69 12.17 -12.71
C HIS A 19 24.28 12.32 -13.29
N PHE A 20 24.13 12.23 -14.61
CA PHE A 20 22.81 12.27 -15.24
C PHE A 20 21.91 11.12 -14.77
N ASP A 21 22.46 9.91 -14.59
CA ASP A 21 21.70 8.77 -14.10
C ASP A 21 21.29 8.94 -12.62
N GLN A 22 22.15 9.51 -11.78
CA GLN A 22 21.80 9.85 -10.39
C GLN A 22 20.68 10.90 -10.31
N VAL A 23 20.74 11.94 -11.15
CA VAL A 23 19.70 12.97 -11.23
C VAL A 23 18.38 12.37 -11.71
N ARG A 24 18.41 11.53 -12.75
CA ARG A 24 17.21 10.81 -13.23
C ARG A 24 16.55 9.98 -12.13
N ASN A 25 17.34 9.21 -11.38
CA ASN A 25 16.82 8.41 -10.26
C ASN A 25 16.23 9.30 -9.15
N SER A 26 16.81 10.47 -8.90
CA SER A 26 16.30 11.43 -7.91
C SER A 26 14.97 12.05 -8.36
N ILE A 27 14.84 12.37 -9.65
CA ILE A 27 13.60 12.86 -10.26
C ILE A 27 12.51 11.79 -10.20
N GLU A 28 12.84 10.52 -10.47
CA GLU A 28 11.91 9.40 -10.37
C GLU A 28 11.34 9.27 -8.94
N LYS A 29 12.21 9.34 -7.92
CA LYS A 29 11.80 9.30 -6.51
C LYS A 29 10.95 10.50 -6.14
N LEU A 30 11.33 11.71 -6.56
CA LEU A 30 10.56 12.92 -6.32
C LEU A 30 9.17 12.85 -6.97
N SER A 31 9.09 12.40 -8.23
CA SER A 31 7.82 12.31 -8.96
C SER A 31 6.88 11.24 -8.41
N SER A 32 7.44 10.14 -7.89
CA SER A 32 6.65 9.06 -7.28
C SER A 32 6.22 9.35 -5.84
N GLY A 33 6.90 10.27 -5.15
CA GLY A 33 6.73 10.53 -3.73
C GLY A 33 7.22 9.39 -2.81
N VAL A 34 7.78 8.30 -3.35
CA VAL A 34 8.27 7.17 -2.55
C VAL A 34 9.78 6.99 -2.70
N LYS A 35 10.42 6.63 -1.59
CA LYS A 35 11.88 6.47 -1.53
C LYS A 35 12.40 5.27 -2.33
N ILE A 36 11.56 4.24 -2.49
CA ILE A 36 11.90 2.94 -3.11
C ILE A 36 10.93 2.72 -4.26
N ASN A 37 11.41 2.88 -5.49
CA ASN A 37 10.61 2.68 -6.72
C ASN A 37 10.92 1.35 -7.39
N LYS A 38 12.19 0.93 -7.34
CA LYS A 38 12.65 -0.29 -8.00
C LYS A 38 13.08 -1.33 -6.97
N GLY A 39 12.92 -2.60 -7.31
CA GLY A 39 13.47 -3.71 -6.51
C GLY A 39 14.99 -3.60 -6.33
N ALA A 40 15.69 -2.94 -7.27
CA ALA A 40 17.12 -2.66 -7.19
C ALA A 40 17.49 -1.58 -6.14
N ASP A 41 16.58 -0.69 -5.74
CA ASP A 41 16.84 0.34 -4.72
C ASP A 41 16.90 -0.27 -3.30
N GLY A 42 16.27 -1.44 -3.10
CA GLY A 42 16.18 -2.09 -1.79
C GLY A 42 15.14 -3.21 -1.78
N PRO A 43 15.49 -4.44 -2.20
CA PRO A 43 14.51 -5.51 -2.39
C PRO A 43 13.83 -5.93 -1.08
N ALA A 44 14.58 -5.98 0.03
CA ALA A 44 14.02 -6.31 1.35
C ALA A 44 13.01 -5.27 1.84
N SER A 45 13.33 -3.99 1.67
CA SER A 45 12.44 -2.88 2.07
C SER A 45 11.20 -2.81 1.20
N LEU A 46 11.32 -3.07 -0.11
CA LEU A 46 10.17 -3.16 -1.01
C LEU A 46 9.23 -4.31 -0.62
N ILE A 47 9.77 -5.50 -0.33
CA ILE A 47 8.99 -6.66 0.13
C ILE A 47 8.28 -6.35 1.46
N ALA A 48 8.97 -5.71 2.41
CA ALA A 48 8.37 -5.31 3.68
C ALA A 48 7.22 -4.31 3.47
N SER A 49 7.43 -3.28 2.64
CA SER A 49 6.38 -2.31 2.31
C SER A 49 5.18 -2.96 1.63
N GLU A 50 5.39 -3.89 0.71
CA GLU A 50 4.29 -4.57 0.01
C GLU A 50 3.52 -5.52 0.95
N ARG A 51 4.23 -6.24 1.84
CA ARG A 51 3.59 -7.02 2.92
C ARG A 51 2.75 -6.14 3.84
N LEU A 52 3.23 -4.95 4.19
CA LEU A 52 2.47 -4.00 5.00
C LEU A 52 1.25 -3.46 4.25
N ARG A 53 1.36 -3.12 2.96
CA ARG A 53 0.19 -2.74 2.13
C ARG A 53 -0.85 -3.85 2.08
N GLY A 54 -0.43 -5.09 1.85
CA GLY A 54 -1.33 -6.24 1.86
C GLY A 54 -2.05 -6.42 3.22
N ARG A 55 -1.32 -6.23 4.33
CA ARG A 55 -1.91 -6.24 5.68
C ARG A 55 -2.92 -5.11 5.90
N ILE A 56 -2.63 -3.90 5.43
CA ILE A 56 -3.54 -2.76 5.55
C ILE A 56 -4.86 -3.06 4.83
N VAL A 57 -4.79 -3.56 3.60
CA VAL A 57 -5.99 -3.95 2.82
C VAL A 57 -6.76 -5.05 3.54
N GLY A 58 -6.06 -6.07 4.06
CA GLY A 58 -6.67 -7.15 4.84
C GLY A 58 -7.37 -6.66 6.10
N ILE A 59 -6.75 -5.75 6.86
CA ILE A 59 -7.34 -5.15 8.06
C ILE A 59 -8.55 -4.29 7.69
N GLN A 60 -8.48 -3.51 6.61
CA GLN A 60 -9.61 -2.70 6.16
C GLN A 60 -10.82 -3.58 5.81
N GLN A 61 -10.59 -4.71 5.14
CA GLN A 61 -11.66 -5.66 4.85
C GLN A 61 -12.20 -6.32 6.13
N ALA A 62 -11.32 -6.70 7.06
CA ALA A 62 -11.73 -7.26 8.35
C ALA A 62 -12.61 -6.27 9.15
N TYR A 63 -12.27 -4.99 9.14
CA TYR A 63 -13.07 -3.93 9.74
C TYR A 63 -14.45 -3.84 9.09
N ASN A 64 -14.51 -3.77 7.75
CA ASN A 64 -15.77 -3.73 7.02
C ASN A 64 -16.65 -4.95 7.31
N ASN A 65 -16.05 -6.15 7.36
CA ASN A 65 -16.75 -7.40 7.69
C ASN A 65 -17.30 -7.37 9.13
N ALA A 66 -16.53 -6.83 10.09
CA ALA A 66 -16.97 -6.70 11.48
C ALA A 66 -18.15 -5.72 11.59
N THR A 67 -18.08 -4.57 10.91
CA THR A 67 -19.19 -3.60 10.85
C THR A 67 -20.45 -4.22 10.25
N GLN A 68 -20.32 -4.96 9.14
CA GLN A 68 -21.45 -5.68 8.54
C GLN A 68 -22.03 -6.73 9.49
N SER A 69 -21.18 -7.48 10.20
CA SER A 69 -21.64 -8.47 11.17
C SER A 69 -22.44 -7.82 12.31
N VAL A 70 -22.04 -6.64 12.78
CA VAL A 70 -22.79 -5.87 13.77
C VAL A 70 -24.17 -5.47 13.21
N SER A 71 -24.24 -4.96 11.98
CA SER A 71 -25.53 -4.59 11.35
C SER A 71 -26.46 -5.79 11.19
N LEU A 72 -25.93 -6.98 10.87
CA LEU A 72 -26.69 -8.21 10.81
C LEU A 72 -27.21 -8.62 12.20
N MET A 73 -26.37 -8.55 13.23
CA MET A 73 -26.78 -8.81 14.62
C MET A 73 -27.89 -7.85 15.07
N GLN A 74 -27.78 -6.56 14.79
CA GLN A 74 -28.81 -5.57 15.13
C GLN A 74 -30.15 -5.88 14.43
N THR A 75 -30.10 -6.31 13.16
CA THR A 75 -31.30 -6.71 12.42
C THR A 75 -31.93 -7.98 13.00
N ALA A 76 -31.10 -8.95 13.40
CA ALA A 76 -31.56 -10.16 14.07
C ALA A 76 -32.17 -9.84 15.45
N GLU A 77 -31.56 -8.96 16.24
CA GLU A 77 -32.06 -8.52 17.54
C GLU A 77 -33.42 -7.80 17.40
N GLY A 78 -33.55 -6.91 16.41
CA GLY A 78 -34.84 -6.27 16.08
C GLY A 78 -35.92 -7.30 15.73
N SER A 79 -35.59 -8.30 14.92
CA SER A 79 -36.53 -9.37 14.55
C SER A 79 -36.93 -10.24 15.75
N LEU A 80 -35.99 -10.56 16.63
CA LEU A 80 -36.25 -11.33 17.85
C LEU A 80 -37.11 -10.56 18.85
N ASN A 81 -36.94 -9.25 18.93
CA ASN A 81 -37.80 -8.39 19.76
C ASN A 81 -39.26 -8.42 19.29
N GLU A 82 -39.51 -8.40 17.98
CA GLU A 82 -40.86 -8.55 17.43
C GLU A 82 -41.45 -9.93 17.76
N VAL A 83 -40.69 -11.01 17.58
CA VAL A 83 -41.14 -12.37 17.92
C VAL A 83 -41.46 -12.49 19.42
N SER A 84 -40.61 -11.94 20.28
CA SER A 84 -40.84 -11.91 21.73
C SER A 84 -42.13 -11.15 22.07
N GLY A 85 -42.37 -10.01 21.42
CA GLY A 85 -43.60 -9.24 21.56
C GLY A 85 -44.86 -10.04 21.16
N ILE A 86 -44.80 -10.81 20.07
CA ILE A 86 -45.88 -11.70 19.64
C ILE A 86 -46.15 -12.78 20.70
N LEU A 87 -45.10 -13.43 21.22
CA LEU A 87 -45.22 -14.48 22.24
C LEU A 87 -45.86 -13.96 23.53
N ILE A 88 -45.51 -12.75 23.96
CA ILE A 88 -46.11 -12.12 25.15
C ILE A 88 -47.60 -11.87 24.93
N ARG A 89 -48.00 -11.35 23.76
CA ARG A 89 -49.42 -11.13 23.43
C ARG A 89 -50.21 -12.43 23.41
N LEU A 90 -49.65 -13.50 22.85
CA LEU A 90 -50.28 -14.83 22.85
C LEU A 90 -50.48 -15.39 24.26
N ARG A 91 -49.57 -15.11 25.20
CA ARG A 91 -49.71 -15.54 26.61
C ARG A 91 -50.79 -14.77 27.37
N GLN A 92 -51.18 -13.60 26.88
CA GLN A 92 -52.22 -12.75 27.49
C GLN A 92 -53.62 -13.03 26.93
N LEU A 93 -53.72 -13.80 25.85
CA LEU A 93 -54.96 -14.32 25.26
C LEU A 93 -55.33 -15.67 25.88
#